data_AF-A0A081C3S3-F1
#
_entry.id   AF-A0A081C3S3-F1
#
_cell.length_a   1.000
_cell.length_b   1.000
_cell.length_c   1.000
_cell.angle_alpha   90.00
_cell.angle_beta   90.00
_cell.angle_gamma   90.00
#
_symmetry.space_group_name_H-M   'P 1'
#
loop_
_entity.id
_entity.type
_entity.pdbx_description
1 polymer ?
#
loop_
_entity_poly.entity_id
_entity_poly.type
_entity_poly.pdbx_seq_one_letter_code
_entity_poly.pdbx_strand_id
1 'polypeptide(L)'
;MTSEEIQYLRTFSSGQVYFDQDAYGEPGLWIDVLKSKSNFSDYFIVLNIEKRDVEYVKSINADSFLEDTEVLSKIAIHSVNLRKIISYPVFEVDKEKDDISVTYNLSLELYTVLRIFWRLFHKLPQYKRDIQYYEMCPGENAYFDIFLGNAFDQTTVQFIYLLKETILNYEDFKNVEFLKLYYLQNPNNKLWKTLKVSEILPSNTKSRRLGYLKLILDLFEESDYYPLDYFSHKVEQKAKTIRQFLSSYKNDKGVIETSKSGISAKPYIDLTENLALITQINRSYILTKQSKIYRVINTQLKRNINEFITQFDVFGQYPLLKKDNPFELTVFEKAFFLHQILLKDALYFEALIEMIYLQEGSWIEEIKQEFQQYILNELYRQLNDTDVLEFPGFGDPGKGDKLKKLLQLPNIDRKKILQIIQRIRKWQPDKYLPHVIEPRINWLLDLDLLDSQAFDQKSLKLSNSGQTLFNILISFYDMFLQKSTMIDFIIQNHYFQIINNIYNLNFRSYTQELSGQIGIYLDESFKYFKTIAPNSISAFQAIYYVCYKFLLKDSCIIEFTEVKKFLENRQNLKFSLDWYAKEQDGSLQKRR
;
A
#
# COMPACT_ATOMS: atom_id res chain seq x y z
N MET A 1 -2.28 27.49 -29.44
CA MET A 1 -1.86 28.31 -28.29
C MET A 1 -2.17 29.78 -28.55
N THR A 2 -2.58 30.52 -27.52
CA THR A 2 -2.79 31.97 -27.54
C THR A 2 -1.49 32.71 -27.25
N SER A 3 -1.41 34.00 -27.62
CA SER A 3 -0.24 34.84 -27.32
C SER A 3 0.06 34.93 -25.82
N GLU A 4 -0.97 34.88 -24.98
CA GLU A 4 -0.85 34.92 -23.52
C GLU A 4 -0.23 33.62 -22.97
N GLU A 5 -0.70 32.45 -23.43
CA GLU A 5 -0.13 31.14 -23.07
C GLU A 5 1.35 31.02 -23.44
N ILE A 6 1.75 31.59 -24.58
CA ILE A 6 3.14 31.60 -25.05
C ILE A 6 4.00 32.50 -24.16
N GLN A 7 3.49 33.66 -23.76
CA GLN A 7 4.18 34.54 -22.82
C GLN A 7 4.39 33.87 -21.46
N TYR A 8 3.42 33.07 -21.01
CA TYR A 8 3.58 32.25 -19.81
C TYR A 8 4.69 31.21 -19.95
N LEU A 9 4.72 30.41 -21.03
CA LEU A 9 5.78 29.43 -21.26
C LEU A 9 7.19 30.05 -21.15
N ARG A 10 7.38 31.26 -21.72
CA ARG A 10 8.65 32.02 -21.61
C ARG A 10 9.03 32.35 -20.16
N THR A 11 8.03 32.60 -19.32
CA THR A 11 8.23 32.96 -17.91
C THR A 11 8.66 31.75 -17.07
N PHE A 12 8.30 30.55 -17.50
CA PHE A 12 8.58 29.31 -16.78
C PHE A 12 9.81 28.57 -17.26
N SER A 13 10.21 28.74 -18.52
CA SER A 13 11.36 28.01 -19.06
C SER A 13 12.66 28.45 -18.42
N SER A 14 13.51 27.49 -18.04
CA SER A 14 14.94 27.77 -17.74
C SER A 14 15.73 28.17 -19.00
N GLY A 15 15.08 28.18 -20.17
CA GLY A 15 15.61 28.58 -21.47
C GLY A 15 15.95 27.41 -22.40
N GLN A 16 15.85 26.15 -21.95
CA GLN A 16 16.23 25.00 -22.76
C GLN A 16 15.00 24.26 -23.31
N VAL A 17 14.87 24.26 -24.64
CA VAL A 17 13.91 23.46 -25.39
C VAL A 17 14.68 22.32 -26.05
N TYR A 18 14.24 21.10 -25.82
CA TYR A 18 14.84 19.92 -26.44
C TYR A 18 13.86 19.35 -27.46
N PHE A 19 14.40 18.98 -28.61
CA PHE A 19 13.71 18.11 -29.54
C PHE A 19 14.25 16.71 -29.36
N ASP A 20 13.45 15.82 -28.78
CA ASP A 20 13.81 14.43 -28.62
C ASP A 20 12.63 13.54 -28.99
N GLN A 21 12.94 12.33 -29.43
CA GLN A 21 11.93 11.29 -29.42
C GLN A 21 11.61 11.01 -27.96
N ASP A 22 10.32 10.97 -27.62
CA ASP A 22 9.92 10.54 -26.30
C ASP A 22 10.35 9.07 -26.04
N ALA A 23 10.13 8.59 -24.82
CA ALA A 23 10.42 7.21 -24.44
C ALA A 23 9.77 6.13 -25.34
N TYR A 24 8.89 6.52 -26.26
CA TYR A 24 8.13 5.67 -27.17
C TYR A 24 8.52 5.85 -28.65
N GLY A 25 9.52 6.70 -28.94
CA GLY A 25 9.95 6.96 -30.31
C GLY A 25 9.08 8.00 -31.04
N GLU A 26 8.08 8.59 -30.37
CA GLU A 26 7.25 9.64 -30.92
C GLU A 26 7.95 11.00 -30.77
N PRO A 27 7.92 11.87 -31.79
CA PRO A 27 8.57 13.16 -31.71
C PRO A 27 7.86 14.08 -30.72
N GLY A 28 8.57 14.49 -29.67
CA GLY A 28 8.06 15.40 -28.65
C GLY A 28 8.89 16.67 -28.58
N LEU A 29 8.24 17.79 -28.30
CA LEU A 29 8.90 19.02 -27.89
C LEU A 29 8.95 19.05 -26.36
N TRP A 30 10.16 19.10 -25.80
CA TRP A 30 10.39 19.09 -24.37
C TRP A 30 10.81 20.49 -23.91
N ILE A 31 10.06 21.05 -22.97
CA ILE A 31 10.32 22.37 -22.40
C ILE A 31 10.68 22.16 -20.94
N ASP A 32 11.90 22.52 -20.53
CA ASP A 32 12.28 22.50 -19.11
C ASP A 32 11.52 23.60 -18.37
N VAL A 33 10.81 23.24 -17.29
CA VAL A 33 9.88 24.13 -16.58
C VAL A 33 10.27 24.31 -15.11
N LEU A 34 10.89 23.30 -14.48
CA LEU A 34 11.40 23.40 -13.12
C LEU A 34 12.68 22.56 -12.97
N LYS A 35 13.81 23.24 -12.78
CA LYS A 35 14.99 22.63 -12.18
C LYS A 35 14.76 22.53 -10.68
N SER A 36 14.78 21.32 -10.14
CA SER A 36 14.71 21.18 -8.68
C SER A 36 15.98 21.75 -8.04
N LYS A 37 15.92 22.15 -6.77
CA LYS A 37 17.13 22.58 -6.04
C LYS A 37 18.19 21.47 -5.94
N SER A 38 17.80 20.20 -6.10
CA SER A 38 18.75 19.11 -6.27
C SER A 38 19.18 19.02 -7.73
N ASN A 39 20.49 18.97 -7.99
CA ASN A 39 21.10 18.97 -9.34
C ASN A 39 20.75 17.72 -10.21
N PHE A 40 19.73 16.94 -9.84
CA PHE A 40 19.53 15.57 -10.30
C PHE A 40 18.12 15.27 -10.79
N SER A 41 17.21 16.24 -10.75
CA SER A 41 15.82 16.00 -11.12
C SER A 41 15.17 17.22 -11.77
N ASP A 42 14.63 17.02 -12.97
CA ASP A 42 14.08 18.08 -13.80
C ASP A 42 12.64 17.77 -14.20
N TYR A 43 11.80 18.80 -14.18
CA TYR A 43 10.43 18.75 -14.68
C TYR A 43 10.37 19.32 -16.09
N PHE A 44 9.80 18.53 -16.99
CA PHE A 44 9.58 18.89 -18.37
C PHE A 44 8.09 18.96 -18.66
N ILE A 45 7.70 19.94 -19.47
CA ILE A 45 6.46 19.87 -20.23
C ILE A 45 6.78 19.27 -21.57
N VAL A 46 6.16 18.14 -21.86
CA VAL A 46 6.29 17.45 -23.14
C VAL A 46 5.04 17.76 -23.96
N LEU A 47 5.22 18.55 -25.02
CA LEU A 47 4.19 18.77 -26.04
C LEU A 47 4.38 17.70 -27.12
N ASN A 48 3.48 16.73 -27.16
CA ASN A 48 3.44 15.76 -28.25
C ASN A 48 2.78 16.42 -29.45
N ILE A 49 3.50 16.47 -30.57
CA ILE A 49 3.09 17.20 -31.77
C ILE A 49 2.75 16.23 -32.90
N GLU A 50 1.92 16.67 -33.85
CA GLU A 50 1.64 15.84 -35.02
C GLU A 50 2.91 15.60 -35.86
N LYS A 51 3.04 14.38 -36.41
CA LYS A 51 4.21 13.97 -37.20
C LYS A 51 4.56 14.92 -38.35
N ARG A 52 3.57 15.61 -38.92
CA ARG A 52 3.76 16.61 -39.99
C ARG A 52 4.51 17.86 -39.53
N ASP A 53 4.42 18.21 -38.24
CA ASP A 53 4.99 19.44 -37.69
C ASP A 53 6.42 19.21 -37.17
N VAL A 54 6.89 17.97 -37.13
CA VAL A 54 8.19 17.56 -36.59
C VAL A 54 9.36 18.21 -37.31
N GLU A 55 9.38 18.11 -38.63
CA GLU A 55 10.47 18.68 -39.44
C GLU A 55 10.43 20.21 -39.39
N TYR A 56 9.23 20.79 -39.28
CA TYR A 56 9.07 22.22 -39.06
C TYR A 56 9.65 22.63 -37.71
N VAL A 57 9.32 21.94 -36.62
CA VAL A 57 9.83 22.25 -35.28
C VAL A 57 11.34 22.05 -35.17
N LYS A 58 11.90 20.98 -35.76
CA LYS A 58 13.36 20.74 -35.81
C LYS A 58 14.12 21.83 -36.57
N SER A 59 13.48 22.49 -37.53
CA SER A 59 14.10 23.55 -38.32
C SER A 59 14.26 24.86 -37.53
N ILE A 60 13.65 24.94 -36.35
CA ILE A 60 13.62 26.13 -35.52
C ILE A 60 14.70 26.01 -34.45
N ASN A 61 15.48 27.07 -34.27
CA ASN A 61 16.48 27.11 -33.20
C ASN A 61 15.76 27.04 -31.85
N ALA A 62 16.14 26.07 -31.00
CA ALA A 62 15.60 25.87 -29.66
C ALA A 62 15.66 27.15 -28.81
N ASP A 63 16.73 27.93 -28.94
CA ASP A 63 16.93 29.17 -28.19
C ASP A 63 15.94 30.29 -28.62
N SER A 64 15.45 30.26 -29.86
CA SER A 64 14.46 31.22 -30.37
C SER A 64 13.03 30.67 -30.36
N PHE A 65 12.85 29.39 -30.04
CA PHE A 65 11.57 28.69 -30.20
C PHE A 65 10.48 29.29 -29.31
N LEU A 66 10.82 29.63 -28.07
CA LEU A 66 9.89 30.30 -27.16
C LEU A 66 9.63 31.75 -27.56
N GLU A 67 10.55 32.39 -28.29
CA GLU A 67 10.47 33.80 -28.71
C GLU A 67 9.55 34.03 -29.92
N ASP A 68 9.21 32.99 -30.68
CA ASP A 68 8.35 33.09 -31.86
C ASP A 68 6.91 32.62 -31.55
N THR A 69 6.03 33.58 -31.25
CA THR A 69 4.60 33.30 -31.01
C THR A 69 3.88 32.73 -32.23
N GLU A 70 4.35 33.05 -33.43
CA GLU A 70 3.70 32.61 -34.67
C GLU A 70 3.97 31.12 -34.90
N VAL A 71 5.18 30.66 -34.58
CA VAL A 71 5.58 29.24 -34.59
C VAL A 71 4.69 28.40 -33.68
N LEU A 72 4.56 28.77 -32.41
CA LEU A 72 3.79 28.00 -31.43
C LEU A 72 2.29 27.94 -31.75
N SER A 73 1.77 28.94 -32.48
CA SER A 73 0.38 28.95 -32.94
C SER A 73 0.10 27.97 -34.10
N LYS A 74 1.14 27.57 -34.84
CA LYS A 74 1.05 26.71 -36.03
C LYS A 74 1.21 25.22 -35.71
N ILE A 75 1.71 24.88 -34.52
CA ILE A 75 1.95 23.50 -34.11
C ILE A 75 0.64 22.86 -33.63
N ALA A 76 0.27 21.74 -34.24
CA ALA A 76 -0.82 20.92 -33.74
C ALA A 76 -0.33 20.07 -32.57
N ILE A 77 -0.73 20.47 -31.36
CA ILE A 77 -0.46 19.73 -30.13
C ILE A 77 -1.51 18.62 -30.02
N HIS A 78 -1.03 17.37 -29.93
CA HIS A 78 -1.86 16.20 -29.70
C HIS A 78 -2.12 15.97 -28.21
N SER A 79 -1.08 16.15 -27.39
CA SER A 79 -1.18 16.04 -25.94
C SER A 79 -0.11 16.86 -25.21
N VAL A 80 -0.44 17.25 -23.98
CA VAL A 80 0.47 17.92 -23.06
C VAL A 80 0.68 17.02 -21.85
N ASN A 81 1.94 16.70 -21.57
CA ASN A 81 2.34 15.90 -20.41
C ASN A 81 3.29 16.68 -19.51
N LEU A 82 3.12 16.55 -18.20
CA LEU A 82 4.17 16.86 -17.24
C LEU A 82 5.01 15.60 -17.02
N ARG A 83 6.29 15.66 -17.35
CA ARG A 83 7.25 14.59 -17.17
C ARG A 83 8.27 14.97 -16.11
N LYS A 84 8.50 14.09 -15.15
CA LYS A 84 9.60 14.19 -14.19
C LYS A 84 10.64 13.14 -14.51
N ILE A 85 11.89 13.53 -14.78
CA ILE A 85 13.01 12.58 -14.93
C ILE A 85 13.96 12.73 -13.76
N ILE A 86 14.42 11.59 -13.25
CA ILE A 86 15.52 11.47 -12.30
C ILE A 86 16.64 10.72 -13.00
N SER A 87 17.78 11.38 -13.19
CA SER A 87 18.92 10.87 -13.97
C SER A 87 19.98 10.15 -13.11
N TYR A 88 19.64 9.83 -11.87
CA TYR A 88 20.54 9.21 -10.90
C TYR A 88 19.87 7.94 -10.36
N PRO A 89 20.63 6.90 -9.97
CA PRO A 89 20.02 5.79 -9.28
C PRO A 89 19.21 6.34 -8.10
N VAL A 90 17.96 5.90 -7.99
CA VAL A 90 17.10 6.15 -6.82
C VAL A 90 17.82 5.72 -5.51
N PHE A 91 18.87 4.90 -5.66
CA PHE A 91 19.74 4.35 -4.63
C PHE A 91 21.22 4.56 -4.98
N GLU A 92 21.89 5.56 -4.40
CA GLU A 92 23.35 5.68 -4.52
C GLU A 92 24.03 4.94 -3.37
N VAL A 93 24.82 3.91 -3.68
CA VAL A 93 25.68 3.23 -2.69
C VAL A 93 27.06 3.87 -2.71
N ASP A 94 27.37 4.70 -1.71
CA ASP A 94 28.75 5.11 -1.43
C ASP A 94 29.49 3.91 -0.85
N LYS A 95 30.21 3.20 -1.73
CA LYS A 95 30.99 2.00 -1.38
C LYS A 95 32.17 2.29 -0.47
N GLU A 96 32.63 3.54 -0.38
CA GLU A 96 33.75 3.92 0.48
C GLU A 96 33.28 4.23 1.91
N LYS A 97 32.02 4.66 2.07
CA LYS A 97 31.44 5.00 3.38
C LYS A 97 30.47 3.95 3.95
N ASP A 98 30.19 2.88 3.21
CA ASP A 98 29.07 1.96 3.51
C ASP A 98 27.75 2.73 3.75
N ASP A 99 27.58 3.86 3.05
CA ASP A 99 26.43 4.75 3.22
C ASP A 99 25.63 4.77 1.91
N ILE A 100 24.37 4.32 1.95
CA ILE A 100 23.45 4.51 0.84
C ILE A 100 22.72 5.82 1.05
N SER A 101 22.93 6.79 0.17
CA SER A 101 22.08 7.99 0.15
C SER A 101 20.78 7.65 -0.59
N VAL A 102 19.84 6.99 0.10
CA VAL A 102 18.48 6.85 -0.44
C VAL A 102 17.77 8.19 -0.25
N THR A 103 17.84 9.05 -1.26
CA THR A 103 17.44 10.45 -1.08
C THR A 103 16.07 10.78 -1.68
N TYR A 104 15.51 9.97 -2.59
CA TYR A 104 14.34 10.38 -3.36
C TYR A 104 13.22 9.35 -3.50
N ASN A 105 11.99 9.77 -3.22
CA ASN A 105 10.75 9.01 -3.36
C ASN A 105 9.92 9.55 -4.53
N LEU A 106 10.12 8.98 -5.72
CA LEU A 106 9.45 9.38 -6.96
C LEU A 106 7.93 9.19 -6.85
N SER A 107 7.48 8.09 -6.23
CA SER A 107 6.06 7.83 -6.09
C SER A 107 5.40 8.85 -5.13
N LEU A 108 6.04 9.23 -4.03
CA LEU A 108 5.49 10.24 -3.12
C LEU A 108 5.40 11.61 -3.79
N GLU A 109 6.40 11.97 -4.58
CA GLU A 109 6.34 13.18 -5.39
C GLU A 109 5.17 13.12 -6.38
N LEU A 110 5.05 12.04 -7.15
CA LEU A 110 3.93 11.83 -8.08
C LEU A 110 2.58 12.05 -7.37
N TYR A 111 2.33 11.39 -6.24
CA TYR A 111 1.07 11.55 -5.51
C TYR A 111 0.88 12.97 -4.94
N THR A 112 1.96 13.65 -4.57
CA THR A 112 1.92 15.05 -4.16
C THR A 112 1.48 15.94 -5.33
N VAL A 113 2.04 15.72 -6.52
CA VAL A 113 1.66 16.42 -7.76
C VAL A 113 0.21 16.12 -8.13
N LEU A 114 -0.23 14.86 -8.06
CA LEU A 114 -1.61 14.46 -8.34
C LEU A 114 -2.60 15.10 -7.37
N ARG A 115 -2.24 15.24 -6.09
CA ARG A 115 -3.05 15.93 -5.07
C ARG A 115 -3.17 17.43 -5.36
N ILE A 116 -2.11 18.08 -5.80
CA ILE A 116 -2.15 19.48 -6.25
C ILE A 116 -3.10 19.61 -7.45
N PHE A 117 -2.97 18.70 -8.42
CA PHE A 117 -3.85 18.67 -9.60
C PHE A 117 -5.32 18.47 -9.20
N TRP A 118 -5.60 17.54 -8.27
CA TRP A 118 -6.95 17.31 -7.77
C TRP A 118 -7.54 18.56 -7.11
N ARG A 119 -6.77 19.27 -6.27
CA ARG A 119 -7.24 20.50 -5.60
C ARG A 119 -7.65 21.61 -6.57
N LEU A 120 -7.05 21.65 -7.75
CA LEU A 120 -7.37 22.65 -8.76
C LEU A 120 -8.56 22.23 -9.64
N PHE A 121 -8.60 20.96 -10.04
CA PHE A 121 -9.50 20.53 -11.12
C PHE A 121 -10.57 19.55 -10.71
N HIS A 122 -10.55 19.08 -9.45
CA HIS A 122 -11.47 18.07 -8.90
C HIS A 122 -11.60 16.84 -9.80
N LYS A 123 -10.51 16.48 -10.49
CA LYS A 123 -10.39 15.32 -11.35
C LYS A 123 -8.97 14.77 -11.24
N LEU A 124 -8.82 13.45 -11.30
CA LEU A 124 -7.49 12.84 -11.34
C LEU A 124 -7.01 12.76 -12.80
N PRO A 125 -5.80 13.27 -13.09
CA PRO A 125 -5.25 13.13 -14.43
C PRO A 125 -4.82 11.68 -14.65
N GLN A 126 -4.70 11.31 -15.92
CA GLN A 126 -4.03 10.06 -16.24
C GLN A 126 -2.54 10.21 -15.99
N TYR A 127 -1.90 9.15 -15.52
CA TYR A 127 -0.47 9.16 -15.30
C TYR A 127 0.14 7.79 -15.56
N LYS A 128 1.43 7.81 -15.89
CA LYS A 128 2.29 6.65 -16.02
C LYS A 128 3.52 6.86 -15.14
N ARG A 129 4.04 5.77 -14.59
CA ARG A 129 5.33 5.74 -13.88
C ARG A 129 6.12 4.56 -14.40
N ASP A 130 7.40 4.74 -14.62
CA ASP A 130 8.28 3.70 -15.14
C ASP A 130 9.70 3.85 -14.59
N ILE A 131 10.45 2.76 -14.61
CA ILE A 131 11.86 2.73 -14.23
C ILE A 131 12.62 2.13 -15.42
N GLN A 132 13.31 2.98 -16.17
CA GLN A 132 14.08 2.58 -17.33
C GLN A 132 15.51 2.20 -16.94
N TYR A 133 15.85 0.94 -17.22
CA TYR A 133 17.21 0.43 -17.15
C TYR A 133 17.86 0.59 -18.52
N TYR A 134 18.70 1.62 -18.69
CA TYR A 134 19.49 1.76 -19.91
C TYR A 134 20.74 0.89 -19.83
N GLU A 135 20.98 0.05 -20.85
CA GLU A 135 22.20 -0.77 -20.95
C GLU A 135 23.45 0.07 -21.29
N MET A 136 23.27 1.29 -21.84
CA MET A 136 24.35 2.11 -22.41
C MET A 136 24.75 3.34 -21.58
N CYS A 137 23.98 3.73 -20.56
CA CYS A 137 24.35 4.74 -19.58
C CYS A 137 24.27 4.10 -18.19
N PRO A 138 25.31 4.20 -17.35
CA PRO A 138 25.29 3.63 -16.00
C PRO A 138 24.40 4.50 -15.10
N GLY A 139 23.08 4.31 -15.19
CA GLY A 139 22.08 5.01 -14.40
C GLY A 139 20.69 4.40 -14.59
N GLU A 140 19.95 4.24 -13.51
CA GLU A 140 18.51 3.97 -13.57
C GLU A 140 17.81 5.31 -13.79
N ASN A 141 17.12 5.48 -14.93
CA ASN A 141 16.28 6.65 -15.13
C ASN A 141 14.88 6.31 -14.63
N ALA A 142 14.48 6.92 -13.51
CA ALA A 142 13.12 6.80 -12.99
C ALA A 142 12.31 8.02 -13.45
N TYR A 143 11.08 7.80 -13.94
CA TYR A 143 10.24 8.90 -14.37
C TYR A 143 8.75 8.66 -14.09
N PHE A 144 8.01 9.75 -14.02
CA PHE A 144 6.56 9.73 -14.17
C PHE A 144 6.10 10.74 -15.21
N ASP A 145 4.99 10.42 -15.85
CA ASP A 145 4.25 11.24 -16.81
C ASP A 145 2.85 11.49 -16.28
N ILE A 146 2.39 12.73 -16.34
CA ILE A 146 1.01 13.12 -16.03
C ILE A 146 0.43 13.81 -17.25
N PHE A 147 -0.65 13.25 -17.78
CA PHE A 147 -1.37 13.81 -18.91
C PHE A 147 -2.26 14.97 -18.45
N LEU A 148 -1.99 16.16 -18.98
CA LEU A 148 -2.67 17.40 -18.61
C LEU A 148 -3.84 17.72 -19.55
N GLY A 149 -3.79 17.24 -20.80
CA GLY A 149 -4.86 17.40 -21.78
C GLY A 149 -4.37 17.32 -23.23
N ASN A 150 -5.28 17.58 -24.17
CA ASN A 150 -5.01 17.60 -25.61
C ASN A 150 -4.55 18.98 -26.13
N ALA A 151 -4.45 19.97 -25.25
CA ALA A 151 -4.04 21.32 -25.61
C ALA A 151 -3.32 21.98 -24.43
N PHE A 152 -2.38 22.87 -24.74
CA PHE A 152 -1.76 23.74 -23.74
C PHE A 152 -2.66 24.97 -23.57
N ASP A 153 -3.30 25.09 -22.41
CA ASP A 153 -4.31 26.10 -22.11
C ASP A 153 -4.05 26.83 -20.77
N GLN A 154 -4.91 27.79 -20.41
CA GLN A 154 -4.81 28.53 -19.15
C GLN A 154 -4.85 27.62 -17.92
N THR A 155 -5.60 26.52 -17.99
CA THR A 155 -5.69 25.47 -16.96
C THR A 155 -4.30 24.87 -16.70
N THR A 156 -3.60 24.51 -17.77
CA THR A 156 -2.24 23.95 -17.74
C THR A 156 -1.26 24.95 -17.11
N VAL A 157 -1.34 26.22 -17.50
CA VAL A 157 -0.52 27.31 -16.94
C VAL A 157 -0.73 27.48 -15.44
N GLN A 158 -1.98 27.51 -14.97
CA GLN A 158 -2.31 27.64 -13.55
C GLN A 158 -1.75 26.47 -12.73
N PHE A 159 -1.84 25.25 -13.26
CA PHE A 159 -1.28 24.07 -12.62
C PHE A 159 0.24 24.16 -12.45
N ILE A 160 0.96 24.55 -13.51
CA ILE A 160 2.42 24.71 -13.47
C ILE A 160 2.85 25.75 -12.45
N TYR A 161 2.13 26.88 -12.38
CA TYR A 161 2.42 27.92 -11.40
C TYR A 161 2.28 27.40 -9.98
N LEU A 162 1.17 26.73 -9.66
CA LEU A 162 0.96 26.17 -8.33
C LEU A 162 1.98 25.05 -8.01
N LEU A 163 2.33 24.25 -9.02
CA LEU A 163 3.35 23.21 -8.90
C LEU A 163 4.70 23.83 -8.50
N LYS A 164 5.11 24.91 -9.19
CA LYS A 164 6.34 25.65 -8.92
C LYS A 164 6.38 26.13 -7.47
N GLU A 165 5.33 26.82 -7.03
CA GLU A 165 5.21 27.32 -5.66
C GLU A 165 5.21 26.20 -4.61
N THR A 166 4.60 25.06 -4.92
CA THR A 166 4.47 23.98 -3.93
C THR A 166 5.74 23.12 -3.85
N ILE A 167 6.32 22.74 -4.99
CA ILE A 167 7.48 21.84 -5.05
C ILE A 167 8.77 22.55 -4.66
N LEU A 168 8.98 23.82 -5.05
CA LEU A 168 10.19 24.56 -4.66
C LEU A 168 10.28 24.79 -3.14
N ASN A 169 9.14 24.73 -2.46
CA ASN A 169 9.02 24.86 -1.01
C ASN A 169 9.00 23.51 -0.26
N TYR A 170 8.91 22.38 -0.98
CA TYR A 170 8.91 21.05 -0.37
C TYR A 170 10.36 20.59 -0.18
N GLU A 171 10.90 20.73 1.03
CA GLU A 171 12.34 20.61 1.24
C GLU A 171 12.93 19.20 1.13
N ASP A 172 12.16 18.11 1.11
CA ASP A 172 12.74 16.77 0.87
C ASP A 172 11.67 15.70 0.57
N PHE A 173 11.72 15.10 -0.63
CA PHE A 173 11.05 13.80 -0.91
C PHE A 173 11.92 12.63 -0.42
N LYS A 174 12.35 12.69 0.85
CA LYS A 174 13.21 11.64 1.43
C LYS A 174 12.43 10.33 1.59
N ASN A 175 13.09 9.23 1.25
CA ASN A 175 12.58 7.90 1.55
C ASN A 175 12.57 7.65 3.06
N VAL A 176 11.73 6.71 3.50
CA VAL A 176 11.68 6.34 4.91
C VAL A 176 12.99 5.66 5.31
N GLU A 177 13.60 6.10 6.41
CA GLU A 177 14.94 5.68 6.87
C GLU A 177 15.17 4.16 6.87
N PHE A 178 14.16 3.36 7.19
CA PHE A 178 14.33 1.90 7.20
C PHE A 178 14.47 1.27 5.80
N LEU A 179 13.97 1.93 4.74
CA LEU A 179 14.17 1.47 3.36
C LEU A 179 15.65 1.60 2.97
N LYS A 180 16.31 2.66 3.44
CA LYS A 180 17.77 2.81 3.31
C LYS A 180 18.52 1.61 3.91
N LEU A 181 18.13 1.17 5.10
CA LEU A 181 18.71 -0.03 5.74
C LEU A 181 18.45 -1.31 4.94
N TYR A 182 17.25 -1.46 4.35
CA TYR A 182 16.95 -2.63 3.52
C TYR A 182 17.85 -2.73 2.29
N TYR A 183 18.06 -1.61 1.61
CA TYR A 183 18.94 -1.52 0.44
C TYR A 183 20.38 -1.87 0.79
N LEU A 184 20.89 -1.35 1.91
CA LEU A 184 22.24 -1.64 2.41
C LEU A 184 22.47 -3.14 2.57
N GLN A 185 21.45 -3.85 3.03
CA GLN A 185 21.54 -5.28 3.30
C GLN A 185 21.30 -6.16 2.05
N ASN A 186 20.71 -5.62 0.98
CA ASN A 186 20.25 -6.42 -0.16
C ASN A 186 20.52 -5.78 -1.55
N PRO A 187 21.73 -5.27 -1.85
CA PRO A 187 22.00 -4.45 -3.04
C PRO A 187 21.82 -5.19 -4.39
N ASN A 188 21.77 -6.53 -4.38
CA ASN A 188 21.65 -7.35 -5.59
C ASN A 188 20.28 -8.05 -5.72
N ASN A 189 19.32 -7.74 -4.85
CA ASN A 189 18.09 -8.52 -4.80
C ASN A 189 17.14 -8.12 -5.92
N LYS A 190 17.12 -8.95 -6.97
CA LYS A 190 16.13 -8.92 -8.06
C LYS A 190 14.76 -9.38 -7.51
N LEU A 191 14.14 -8.53 -6.68
CA LEU A 191 12.88 -8.77 -5.96
C LEU A 191 11.69 -9.10 -6.87
N TRP A 192 11.82 -8.86 -8.17
CA TRP A 192 10.78 -9.03 -9.19
C TRP A 192 10.50 -10.49 -9.62
N LYS A 193 11.19 -11.51 -9.06
CA LYS A 193 11.19 -12.87 -9.66
C LYS A 193 10.13 -13.86 -9.17
N THR A 194 9.42 -13.60 -8.08
CA THR A 194 8.36 -14.50 -7.61
C THR A 194 7.22 -13.69 -7.06
N LEU A 195 6.22 -13.45 -7.89
CA LEU A 195 5.14 -12.52 -7.60
C LEU A 195 3.81 -13.25 -7.74
N LYS A 196 2.96 -13.15 -6.73
CA LYS A 196 1.59 -13.66 -6.73
C LYS A 196 0.67 -12.47 -6.53
N VAL A 197 -0.38 -12.36 -7.33
CA VAL A 197 -1.43 -11.37 -7.08
C VAL A 197 -2.12 -11.71 -5.77
N SER A 198 -2.18 -10.74 -4.85
CA SER A 198 -2.84 -10.86 -3.56
C SER A 198 -4.31 -11.30 -3.70
N GLU A 199 -4.81 -11.97 -2.67
CA GLU A 199 -6.24 -12.29 -2.62
C GLU A 199 -7.05 -11.01 -2.45
N ILE A 200 -8.28 -11.00 -2.98
CA ILE A 200 -9.16 -9.83 -2.96
C ILE A 200 -10.50 -10.26 -2.36
N LEU A 201 -10.89 -9.60 -1.27
CA LEU A 201 -12.18 -9.84 -0.64
C LEU A 201 -13.35 -9.66 -1.64
N PRO A 202 -14.48 -10.34 -1.41
CA PRO A 202 -15.71 -10.03 -2.09
C PRO A 202 -16.09 -8.54 -1.92
N SER A 203 -16.64 -7.93 -2.98
CA SER A 203 -17.01 -6.51 -2.98
C SER A 203 -18.26 -6.17 -2.15
N ASN A 204 -18.94 -7.16 -1.58
CA ASN A 204 -20.14 -6.95 -0.77
C ASN A 204 -19.84 -7.25 0.70
N THR A 205 -19.01 -6.42 1.33
CA THR A 205 -18.81 -6.49 2.78
C THR A 205 -19.78 -5.51 3.44
N LYS A 206 -20.76 -5.98 4.22
CA LYS A 206 -21.65 -5.07 4.99
C LYS A 206 -21.11 -4.75 6.39
N SER A 207 -19.93 -5.26 6.68
CA SER A 207 -19.34 -5.38 8.02
C SER A 207 -18.45 -4.18 8.30
N ARG A 208 -18.93 -3.25 9.13
CA ARG A 208 -18.28 -1.95 9.33
C ARG A 208 -17.32 -1.91 10.51
N ARG A 209 -17.50 -2.73 11.54
CA ARG A 209 -16.68 -2.68 12.77
C ARG A 209 -15.77 -3.88 12.92
N LEU A 210 -14.46 -3.65 13.00
CA LEU A 210 -13.47 -4.68 13.31
C LEU A 210 -13.62 -5.18 14.75
N GLY A 211 -14.16 -4.37 15.67
CA GLY A 211 -14.47 -4.80 17.04
C GLY A 211 -15.37 -6.04 17.14
N TYR A 212 -16.25 -6.28 16.16
CA TYR A 212 -17.02 -7.52 16.12
C TYR A 212 -16.20 -8.75 15.71
N LEU A 213 -15.14 -8.60 14.90
CA LEU A 213 -14.23 -9.71 14.58
C LEU A 213 -13.48 -10.15 15.82
N LYS A 214 -13.01 -9.19 16.64
CA LYS A 214 -12.45 -9.47 17.97
C LYS A 214 -13.42 -10.27 18.83
N LEU A 215 -14.68 -9.82 18.93
CA LEU A 215 -15.71 -10.53 19.69
C LEU A 215 -15.94 -11.94 19.16
N ILE A 216 -15.97 -12.14 17.83
CA ILE A 216 -16.11 -13.45 17.20
C ILE A 216 -14.92 -14.35 17.56
N LEU A 217 -13.70 -13.84 17.53
CA LEU A 217 -12.50 -14.59 17.92
C LEU A 217 -12.49 -14.94 19.42
N ASP A 218 -12.93 -14.03 20.28
CA ASP A 218 -13.03 -14.24 21.73
C ASP A 218 -14.03 -15.36 22.09
N LEU A 219 -15.06 -15.62 21.26
CA LEU A 219 -15.95 -16.77 21.49
C LEU A 219 -15.19 -18.10 21.48
N PHE A 220 -14.07 -18.20 20.75
CA PHE A 220 -13.26 -19.41 20.70
C PHE A 220 -12.34 -19.59 21.92
N GLU A 221 -12.44 -18.73 22.93
CA GLU A 221 -11.92 -19.00 24.28
C GLU A 221 -12.84 -19.95 25.05
N GLU A 222 -14.15 -19.95 24.74
CA GLU A 222 -15.15 -20.82 25.38
C GLU A 222 -15.24 -22.21 24.72
N SER A 223 -14.88 -22.33 23.44
CA SER A 223 -14.93 -23.57 22.66
C SER A 223 -13.93 -23.55 21.51
N ASP A 224 -13.34 -24.69 21.15
CA ASP A 224 -12.46 -24.80 19.97
C ASP A 224 -13.21 -24.82 18.63
N TYR A 225 -14.53 -25.06 18.65
CA TYR A 225 -15.37 -25.08 17.45
C TYR A 225 -16.81 -24.65 17.74
N TYR A 226 -17.52 -24.20 16.70
CA TYR A 226 -18.95 -23.87 16.77
C TYR A 226 -19.71 -24.42 15.55
N PRO A 227 -20.84 -25.14 15.75
CA PRO A 227 -21.67 -25.61 14.63
C PRO A 227 -22.18 -24.46 13.76
N LEU A 228 -22.23 -24.66 12.43
CA LEU A 228 -22.67 -23.62 11.47
C LEU A 228 -24.04 -23.04 11.82
N ASP A 229 -24.99 -23.91 12.18
CA ASP A 229 -26.39 -23.52 12.43
C ASP A 229 -26.59 -22.75 13.74
N TYR A 230 -25.60 -22.78 14.64
CA TYR A 230 -25.68 -22.14 15.95
C TYR A 230 -24.83 -20.87 16.04
N PHE A 231 -23.71 -20.82 15.30
CA PHE A 231 -22.69 -19.80 15.52
C PHE A 231 -23.20 -18.37 15.35
N SER A 232 -24.02 -18.12 14.33
CA SER A 232 -24.63 -16.81 14.07
C SER A 232 -25.46 -16.30 15.25
N HIS A 233 -26.25 -17.16 15.89
CA HIS A 233 -27.01 -16.82 17.08
C HIS A 233 -26.10 -16.52 18.28
N LYS A 234 -25.06 -17.33 18.50
CA LYS A 234 -24.09 -17.09 19.58
C LYS A 234 -23.42 -15.72 19.42
N VAL A 235 -23.06 -15.33 18.19
CA VAL A 235 -22.48 -14.00 17.89
C VAL A 235 -23.48 -12.88 18.19
N GLU A 236 -24.75 -13.00 17.75
CA GLU A 236 -25.78 -11.99 18.07
C GLU A 236 -25.99 -11.82 19.58
N GLN A 237 -26.05 -12.92 20.34
CA GLN A 237 -26.22 -12.85 21.80
C GLN A 237 -25.04 -12.15 22.48
N LYS A 238 -23.81 -12.41 22.03
CA LYS A 238 -22.63 -11.72 22.56
C LYS A 238 -22.59 -10.26 22.11
N ALA A 239 -22.96 -9.94 20.87
CA ALA A 239 -23.01 -8.57 20.37
C ALA A 239 -24.03 -7.71 21.15
N LYS A 240 -25.16 -8.30 21.55
CA LYS A 240 -26.19 -7.63 22.35
C LYS A 240 -25.62 -7.05 23.66
N THR A 241 -24.66 -7.72 24.30
CA THR A 241 -24.11 -7.26 25.59
C THR A 241 -23.21 -6.03 25.45
N ILE A 242 -22.71 -5.76 24.25
CA ILE A 242 -21.80 -4.63 23.98
C ILE A 242 -22.44 -3.51 23.13
N ARG A 243 -23.72 -3.64 22.78
CA ARG A 243 -24.42 -2.71 21.89
C ARG A 243 -24.33 -1.24 22.34
N GLN A 244 -24.50 -0.98 23.63
CA GLN A 244 -24.48 0.37 24.20
C GLN A 244 -23.14 1.09 24.00
N PHE A 245 -22.04 0.35 23.83
CA PHE A 245 -20.74 0.96 23.61
C PHE A 245 -20.55 1.44 22.16
N LEU A 246 -21.33 0.90 21.21
CA LEU A 246 -21.27 1.35 19.82
C LEU A 246 -21.87 2.75 19.64
N SER A 247 -22.90 3.11 20.42
CA SER A 247 -23.53 4.43 20.32
C SER A 247 -22.64 5.58 20.78
N SER A 248 -21.68 5.31 21.67
CA SER A 248 -20.68 6.29 22.12
C SER A 248 -19.33 6.14 21.40
N TYR A 249 -19.28 5.32 20.34
CA TYR A 249 -18.07 5.10 19.57
C TYR A 249 -17.97 6.10 18.41
N LYS A 250 -16.78 6.24 17.82
CA LYS A 250 -16.47 7.14 16.69
C LYS A 250 -17.50 7.13 15.56
N ASN A 251 -18.18 5.99 15.36
CA ASN A 251 -19.28 5.88 14.42
C ASN A 251 -20.25 4.76 14.87
N ASP A 252 -21.55 5.06 14.91
CA ASP A 252 -22.60 4.17 15.43
C ASP A 252 -23.05 3.07 14.44
N LYS A 253 -22.54 3.07 13.21
CA LYS A 253 -22.97 2.14 12.16
C LYS A 253 -22.41 0.72 12.35
N GLY A 254 -23.07 -0.24 11.70
CA GLY A 254 -22.65 -1.64 11.67
C GLY A 254 -23.21 -2.50 12.80
N VAL A 255 -24.31 -2.10 13.43
CA VAL A 255 -24.97 -2.83 14.53
C VAL A 255 -25.32 -4.26 14.13
N ILE A 256 -25.03 -5.22 15.02
CA ILE A 256 -25.56 -6.60 14.95
C ILE A 256 -26.82 -6.65 15.83
N GLU A 257 -27.98 -6.87 15.20
CA GLU A 257 -29.28 -6.95 15.87
C GLU A 257 -29.65 -8.39 16.23
N THR A 258 -30.45 -8.58 17.27
CA THR A 258 -30.95 -9.95 17.55
C THR A 258 -32.05 -10.31 16.56
N SER A 259 -31.91 -11.45 15.90
CA SER A 259 -32.85 -11.94 14.90
C SER A 259 -33.26 -13.38 15.17
N LYS A 260 -34.36 -13.84 14.54
CA LYS A 260 -34.85 -15.21 14.70
C LYS A 260 -33.91 -16.27 14.11
N SER A 261 -33.03 -15.89 13.18
CA SER A 261 -32.18 -16.81 12.41
C SER A 261 -30.68 -16.52 12.51
N GLY A 262 -30.25 -15.54 13.30
CA GLY A 262 -28.84 -15.14 13.37
C GLY A 262 -28.36 -14.29 12.18
N ILE A 263 -29.27 -13.88 11.29
CA ILE A 263 -28.92 -13.33 9.97
C ILE A 263 -28.15 -12.00 10.05
N SER A 264 -28.27 -11.25 11.15
CA SER A 264 -27.58 -9.95 11.29
C SER A 264 -26.08 -10.11 11.55
N ALA A 265 -25.66 -11.22 12.18
CA ALA A 265 -24.26 -11.54 12.44
C ALA A 265 -23.56 -12.14 11.22
N LYS A 266 -24.33 -12.69 10.27
CA LYS A 266 -23.81 -13.39 9.10
C LYS A 266 -22.78 -12.57 8.29
N PRO A 267 -22.98 -11.27 7.98
CA PRO A 267 -21.97 -10.49 7.28
C PRO A 267 -20.62 -10.44 8.00
N TYR A 268 -20.61 -10.39 9.34
CA TYR A 268 -19.39 -10.36 10.14
C TYR A 268 -18.71 -11.73 10.21
N ILE A 269 -19.49 -12.82 10.26
CA ILE A 269 -18.97 -14.19 10.13
C ILE A 269 -18.36 -14.38 8.74
N ASP A 270 -19.06 -14.01 7.68
CA ASP A 270 -18.58 -14.09 6.31
C ASP A 270 -17.30 -13.25 6.12
N LEU A 271 -17.22 -12.04 6.71
CA LEU A 271 -15.99 -11.24 6.70
C LEU A 271 -14.85 -11.94 7.45
N THR A 272 -15.13 -12.52 8.62
CA THR A 272 -14.14 -13.23 9.44
C THR A 272 -13.59 -14.44 8.67
N GLU A 273 -14.43 -15.15 7.93
CA GLU A 273 -14.01 -16.24 7.04
C GLU A 273 -13.19 -15.71 5.84
N ASN A 274 -13.63 -14.65 5.17
CA ASN A 274 -12.93 -14.08 4.02
C ASN A 274 -11.55 -13.47 4.39
N LEU A 275 -11.39 -12.94 5.60
CA LEU A 275 -10.11 -12.52 6.16
C LEU A 275 -9.25 -13.69 6.64
N ALA A 276 -9.67 -14.93 6.39
CA ALA A 276 -9.02 -16.16 6.83
C ALA A 276 -8.77 -16.22 8.34
N LEU A 277 -9.70 -15.67 9.14
CA LEU A 277 -9.65 -15.73 10.60
C LEU A 277 -10.35 -16.98 11.14
N ILE A 278 -11.41 -17.43 10.47
CA ILE A 278 -12.07 -18.72 10.72
C ILE A 278 -12.18 -19.51 9.42
N THR A 279 -12.40 -20.81 9.55
CA THR A 279 -12.66 -21.70 8.41
C THR A 279 -13.66 -22.78 8.79
N GLN A 280 -14.32 -23.37 7.80
CA GLN A 280 -15.33 -24.41 8.00
C GLN A 280 -14.70 -25.80 7.87
N ILE A 281 -14.80 -26.61 8.92
CA ILE A 281 -14.41 -28.04 8.93
C ILE A 281 -15.53 -28.83 9.60
N ASN A 282 -15.96 -29.95 8.99
CA ASN A 282 -16.97 -30.86 9.54
C ASN A 282 -18.25 -30.14 10.03
N ARG A 283 -18.82 -29.25 9.21
CA ARG A 283 -20.01 -28.43 9.53
C ARG A 283 -19.86 -27.58 10.81
N SER A 284 -18.63 -27.17 11.12
CA SER A 284 -18.34 -26.26 12.22
C SER A 284 -17.33 -25.20 11.79
N TYR A 285 -17.44 -24.01 12.36
CA TYR A 285 -16.39 -23.02 12.31
C TYR A 285 -15.29 -23.36 13.31
N ILE A 286 -14.05 -23.22 12.87
CA ILE A 286 -12.84 -23.33 13.71
C ILE A 286 -11.90 -22.15 13.43
N LEU A 287 -10.98 -21.88 14.36
CA LEU A 287 -9.92 -20.89 14.17
C LEU A 287 -8.87 -21.37 13.15
N THR A 288 -8.46 -20.47 12.26
CA THR A 288 -7.29 -20.68 11.39
C THR A 288 -5.97 -20.60 12.17
N LYS A 289 -4.85 -20.92 11.51
CA LYS A 289 -3.52 -20.84 12.11
C LYS A 289 -3.21 -19.45 12.67
N GLN A 290 -3.55 -18.40 11.94
CA GLN A 290 -3.37 -17.01 12.37
C GLN A 290 -4.20 -16.68 13.61
N SER A 291 -5.48 -17.03 13.61
CA SER A 291 -6.35 -16.74 14.75
C SER A 291 -6.03 -17.56 16.00
N LYS A 292 -5.42 -18.74 15.85
CA LYS A 292 -4.86 -19.47 16.99
C LYS A 292 -3.70 -18.70 17.64
N ILE A 293 -2.85 -18.03 16.85
CA ILE A 293 -1.80 -17.15 17.38
C ILE A 293 -2.45 -15.98 18.11
N TYR A 294 -3.43 -15.33 17.48
CA TYR A 294 -4.20 -14.26 18.11
C TYR A 294 -4.77 -14.68 19.47
N ARG A 295 -5.49 -15.81 19.52
CA ARG A 295 -6.08 -16.34 20.75
C ARG A 295 -5.05 -16.54 21.84
N VAL A 296 -3.90 -17.15 21.52
CA VAL A 296 -2.83 -17.41 22.49
C VAL A 296 -2.23 -16.11 23.02
N ILE A 297 -1.87 -15.18 22.14
CA ILE A 297 -1.29 -13.89 22.53
C ILE A 297 -2.31 -13.07 23.35
N ASN A 298 -3.55 -12.96 22.87
CA ASN A 298 -4.61 -12.23 23.57
C ASN A 298 -4.89 -12.82 24.97
N THR A 299 -4.92 -14.16 25.09
CA THR A 299 -5.10 -14.82 26.39
C THR A 299 -3.94 -14.51 27.34
N GLN A 300 -2.69 -14.49 26.84
CA GLN A 300 -1.53 -14.12 27.65
C GLN A 300 -1.60 -12.66 28.11
N LEU A 301 -1.95 -11.74 27.21
CA LEU A 301 -2.13 -10.32 27.53
C LEU A 301 -3.21 -10.10 28.60
N LYS A 302 -4.35 -10.80 28.50
CA LYS A 302 -5.45 -10.75 29.48
C LYS A 302 -5.04 -11.29 30.87
N ARG A 303 -4.17 -12.31 30.93
CA ARG A 303 -3.78 -12.99 32.19
C ARG A 303 -2.58 -12.35 32.89
N ASN A 304 -1.58 -11.91 32.12
CA ASN A 304 -0.30 -11.44 32.66
C ASN A 304 -0.10 -9.95 32.39
N ILE A 305 -1.13 -9.15 32.70
CA ILE A 305 -1.17 -7.70 32.47
C ILE A 305 0.14 -7.02 32.94
N ASN A 306 0.64 -7.38 34.12
CA ASN A 306 1.84 -6.78 34.70
C ASN A 306 3.16 -7.16 33.99
N GLU A 307 3.22 -8.27 33.25
CA GLU A 307 4.44 -8.68 32.53
C GLU A 307 4.60 -7.99 31.17
N PHE A 308 3.52 -7.46 30.60
CA PHE A 308 3.51 -6.80 29.30
C PHE A 308 3.42 -5.26 29.39
N ILE A 309 3.02 -4.71 30.55
CA ILE A 309 2.74 -3.27 30.72
C ILE A 309 3.97 -2.42 31.07
N THR A 310 5.11 -3.00 31.45
CA THR A 310 6.19 -2.26 32.14
C THR A 310 6.87 -1.15 31.34
N GLN A 311 6.61 -0.96 30.04
CA GLN A 311 7.20 0.14 29.25
C GLN A 311 6.20 1.01 28.47
N PHE A 312 4.92 0.62 28.40
CA PHE A 312 3.97 1.17 27.43
C PHE A 312 3.12 2.34 27.92
N ASP A 313 2.94 2.46 29.23
CA ASP A 313 2.21 3.58 29.84
C ASP A 313 3.03 4.88 29.90
N VAL A 314 4.34 4.83 29.62
CA VAL A 314 5.24 6.01 29.75
C VAL A 314 4.97 7.06 28.66
N PHE A 315 4.39 6.69 27.52
CA PHE A 315 4.13 7.61 26.39
C PHE A 315 2.64 7.97 26.16
N GLY A 316 1.72 7.44 26.97
CA GLY A 316 0.34 7.94 27.11
C GLY A 316 -0.59 7.93 25.89
N GLN A 317 -0.15 7.55 24.68
CA GLN A 317 -0.95 7.71 23.46
C GLN A 317 -1.70 6.44 23.02
N TYR A 318 -1.23 5.23 23.36
CA TYR A 318 -1.85 3.97 22.94
C TYR A 318 -1.84 2.90 24.03
N PRO A 319 -2.92 2.72 24.81
CA PRO A 319 -2.97 1.66 25.81
C PRO A 319 -2.89 0.28 25.13
N LEU A 320 -1.96 -0.56 25.59
CA LEU A 320 -1.85 -1.96 25.15
C LEU A 320 -3.05 -2.81 25.58
N LEU A 321 -3.76 -2.40 26.63
CA LEU A 321 -4.84 -3.16 27.23
C LEU A 321 -6.03 -2.26 27.59
N LYS A 322 -7.22 -2.77 27.21
CA LYS A 322 -8.56 -2.43 27.69
C LYS A 322 -8.88 -0.93 27.78
N LYS A 323 -9.43 -0.40 26.69
CA LYS A 323 -10.25 0.81 26.74
C LYS A 323 -11.67 0.45 27.23
N ASP A 324 -12.37 1.42 27.81
CA ASP A 324 -13.74 1.23 28.32
C ASP A 324 -14.70 0.72 27.24
N ASN A 325 -14.37 0.95 25.97
CA ASN A 325 -15.17 0.55 24.82
C ASN A 325 -14.59 -0.70 24.10
N PRO A 326 -15.34 -1.82 24.00
CA PRO A 326 -14.89 -3.04 23.31
C PRO A 326 -14.69 -2.89 21.79
N PHE A 327 -15.19 -1.82 21.18
CA PHE A 327 -14.94 -1.51 19.76
C PHE A 327 -13.59 -0.85 19.53
N GLU A 328 -12.97 -0.29 20.57
CA GLU A 328 -11.62 0.26 20.47
C GLU A 328 -10.58 -0.87 20.48
N LEU A 329 -9.81 -0.92 19.40
CA LEU A 329 -8.76 -1.92 19.23
C LEU A 329 -7.49 -1.52 19.98
N THR A 330 -6.85 -2.49 20.63
CA THR A 330 -5.48 -2.33 21.17
C THR A 330 -4.46 -2.28 20.03
N VAL A 331 -3.22 -1.85 20.30
CA VAL A 331 -2.14 -1.86 19.30
C VAL A 331 -1.94 -3.26 18.71
N PHE A 332 -1.98 -4.30 19.57
CA PHE A 332 -1.90 -5.68 19.11
C PHE A 332 -3.04 -6.04 18.15
N GLU A 333 -4.28 -5.66 18.49
CA GLU A 333 -5.45 -5.95 17.66
C GLU A 333 -5.41 -5.19 16.34
N LYS A 334 -5.00 -3.92 16.36
CA LYS A 334 -4.81 -3.11 15.14
C LYS A 334 -3.74 -3.70 14.25
N ALA A 335 -2.60 -4.10 14.80
CA ALA A 335 -1.57 -4.82 14.06
C ALA A 335 -2.15 -6.12 13.48
N PHE A 336 -2.74 -6.98 14.31
CA PHE A 336 -3.27 -8.24 13.83
C PHE A 336 -4.32 -8.09 12.70
N PHE A 337 -5.27 -7.15 12.81
CA PHE A 337 -6.27 -6.93 11.78
C PHE A 337 -5.72 -6.24 10.54
N LEU A 338 -4.83 -5.26 10.68
CA LEU A 338 -4.17 -4.62 9.54
C LEU A 338 -3.38 -5.66 8.73
N HIS A 339 -2.68 -6.59 9.39
CA HIS A 339 -1.97 -7.68 8.73
C HIS A 339 -2.90 -8.51 7.83
N GLN A 340 -4.07 -8.91 8.34
CA GLN A 340 -5.01 -9.71 7.55
C GLN A 340 -5.67 -8.89 6.43
N ILE A 341 -5.99 -7.61 6.69
CA ILE A 341 -6.55 -6.72 5.68
C ILE A 341 -5.56 -6.52 4.52
N LEU A 342 -4.29 -6.27 4.80
CA LEU A 342 -3.28 -6.15 3.74
C LEU A 342 -3.16 -7.46 2.94
N LEU A 343 -3.11 -8.62 3.60
CA LEU A 343 -3.01 -9.91 2.90
C LEU A 343 -4.24 -10.26 2.03
N LYS A 344 -5.45 -9.82 2.41
CA LYS A 344 -6.71 -10.28 1.81
C LYS A 344 -7.49 -9.20 1.05
N ASP A 345 -7.15 -7.94 1.24
CA ASP A 345 -7.92 -6.78 0.76
C ASP A 345 -7.08 -5.60 0.28
N ALA A 346 -5.76 -5.77 0.10
CA ALA A 346 -4.84 -4.70 -0.30
C ALA A 346 -5.37 -3.83 -1.44
N LEU A 347 -5.92 -4.44 -2.51
CA LEU A 347 -6.38 -3.69 -3.68
C LEU A 347 -7.37 -2.57 -3.31
N TYR A 348 -8.40 -2.89 -2.53
CA TYR A 348 -9.44 -1.93 -2.19
C TYR A 348 -9.04 -1.04 -1.02
N PHE A 349 -8.27 -1.59 -0.08
CA PHE A 349 -7.83 -0.87 1.10
C PHE A 349 -6.78 0.20 0.76
N GLU A 350 -5.76 -0.14 -0.04
CA GLU A 350 -4.74 0.81 -0.51
C GLU A 350 -5.35 1.88 -1.41
N ALA A 351 -6.16 1.48 -2.40
CA ALA A 351 -6.81 2.44 -3.30
C ALA A 351 -7.65 3.47 -2.54
N LEU A 352 -8.29 3.07 -1.44
CA LEU A 352 -9.06 3.98 -0.60
C LEU A 352 -8.15 4.95 0.18
N ILE A 353 -7.05 4.47 0.76
CA ILE A 353 -6.07 5.33 1.43
C ILE A 353 -5.49 6.36 0.45
N GLU A 354 -5.12 5.92 -0.75
CA GLU A 354 -4.61 6.77 -1.82
C GLU A 354 -5.61 7.84 -2.22
N MET A 355 -6.87 7.47 -2.45
CA MET A 355 -7.91 8.43 -2.80
C MET A 355 -8.19 9.42 -1.68
N ILE A 356 -8.17 9.01 -0.40
CA ILE A 356 -8.34 9.94 0.72
C ILE A 356 -7.16 10.91 0.81
N TYR A 357 -5.94 10.46 0.50
CA TYR A 357 -4.78 11.35 0.42
C TYR A 357 -4.93 12.37 -0.73
N LEU A 358 -5.28 11.89 -1.92
CA LEU A 358 -5.42 12.70 -3.13
C LEU A 358 -6.55 13.73 -3.00
N GLN A 359 -7.67 13.29 -2.42
CA GLN A 359 -8.89 14.06 -2.22
C GLN A 359 -9.05 14.50 -0.75
N GLU A 360 -7.96 14.88 -0.09
CA GLU A 360 -8.03 15.27 1.32
C GLU A 360 -9.08 16.38 1.53
N GLY A 361 -9.99 16.16 2.48
CA GLY A 361 -11.10 17.08 2.76
C GLY A 361 -12.43 16.64 2.14
N SER A 362 -12.40 15.71 1.18
CA SER A 362 -13.59 15.22 0.51
C SER A 362 -14.47 14.36 1.39
N TRP A 363 -15.76 14.29 1.05
CA TRP A 363 -16.70 13.39 1.73
C TRP A 363 -16.77 12.01 1.04
N ILE A 364 -17.34 11.02 1.74
CA ILE A 364 -17.48 9.64 1.25
C ILE A 364 -18.18 9.58 -0.12
N GLU A 365 -19.16 10.46 -0.37
CA GLU A 365 -19.91 10.48 -1.64
C GLU A 365 -19.06 10.96 -2.82
N GLU A 366 -18.08 11.85 -2.60
CA GLU A 366 -17.16 12.30 -3.65
C GLU A 366 -16.18 11.19 -4.01
N ILE A 367 -15.62 10.49 -3.00
CA ILE A 367 -14.77 9.33 -3.21
C ILE A 367 -15.52 8.25 -4.02
N LYS A 368 -16.80 7.99 -3.69
CA LYS A 368 -17.64 7.02 -4.41
C LYS A 368 -17.74 7.32 -5.91
N GLN A 369 -17.79 8.57 -6.33
CA GLN A 369 -17.94 8.93 -7.74
C GLN A 369 -16.75 8.46 -8.59
N GLU A 370 -15.54 8.53 -8.05
CA GLU A 370 -14.30 8.25 -8.79
C GLU A 370 -13.71 6.85 -8.50
N PHE A 371 -14.12 6.20 -7.40
CA PHE A 371 -13.45 4.99 -6.88
C PHE A 371 -13.41 3.80 -7.84
N GLN A 372 -14.51 3.54 -8.55
CA GLN A 372 -14.58 2.44 -9.52
C GLN A 372 -13.57 2.65 -10.66
N GLN A 373 -13.54 3.86 -11.23
CA GLN A 373 -12.65 4.18 -12.33
C GLN A 373 -11.19 4.23 -11.86
N TYR A 374 -10.94 4.73 -10.65
CA TYR A 374 -9.61 4.74 -10.04
C TYR A 374 -9.02 3.32 -9.96
N ILE A 375 -9.75 2.35 -9.41
CA ILE A 375 -9.27 0.96 -9.31
C ILE A 375 -9.08 0.33 -10.69
N LEU A 376 -9.99 0.59 -11.64
CA LEU A 376 -9.85 0.07 -13.00
C LEU A 376 -8.55 0.57 -13.63
N ASN A 377 -8.28 1.87 -13.53
CA ASN A 377 -7.04 2.47 -14.04
C ASN A 377 -5.80 1.86 -13.38
N GLU A 378 -5.83 1.62 -12.07
CA GLU A 378 -4.76 0.93 -11.34
C GLU A 378 -4.52 -0.49 -11.84
N LEU A 379 -5.59 -1.27 -12.08
CA LEU A 379 -5.48 -2.64 -12.58
C LEU A 379 -4.97 -2.67 -14.04
N TYR A 380 -5.35 -1.71 -14.88
CA TYR A 380 -4.81 -1.60 -16.24
C TYR A 380 -3.32 -1.25 -16.24
N ARG A 381 -2.91 -0.32 -15.38
CA ARG A 381 -1.49 0.00 -15.18
C ARG A 381 -0.68 -1.25 -14.81
N GLN A 382 -1.21 -2.09 -13.91
CA GLN A 382 -0.54 -3.35 -13.52
C GLN A 382 -0.38 -4.34 -14.68
N LEU A 383 -1.30 -4.35 -15.65
CA LEU A 383 -1.21 -5.25 -16.79
C LEU A 383 -0.20 -4.79 -17.85
N ASN A 384 0.40 -3.59 -17.70
CA ASN A 384 1.15 -2.91 -18.74
C ASN A 384 0.39 -2.90 -20.09
N ASP A 385 -0.94 -2.94 -20.03
CA ASP A 385 -1.81 -3.10 -21.18
C ASP A 385 -2.14 -1.70 -21.70
N THR A 386 -1.20 -1.16 -22.46
CA THR A 386 -1.39 0.09 -23.20
C THR A 386 -2.41 -0.07 -24.32
N ASP A 387 -2.73 -1.29 -24.78
CA ASP A 387 -3.67 -1.53 -25.88
C ASP A 387 -5.15 -1.42 -25.44
N VAL A 388 -5.49 -1.75 -24.18
CA VAL A 388 -6.85 -1.54 -23.63
C VAL A 388 -7.08 -0.10 -23.18
N LEU A 389 -5.98 0.63 -23.03
CA LEU A 389 -5.95 2.05 -22.77
C LEU A 389 -5.80 2.76 -24.12
N GLU A 390 -6.87 2.79 -24.93
CA GLU A 390 -6.95 3.59 -26.17
C GLU A 390 -6.75 5.07 -25.81
N PHE A 391 -5.49 5.49 -25.64
CA PHE A 391 -5.16 6.85 -25.21
C PHE A 391 -4.38 7.56 -26.30
N PRO A 392 -4.95 8.64 -26.86
CA PRO A 392 -4.19 9.55 -27.71
C PRO A 392 -3.03 10.14 -26.89
N GLY A 393 -1.79 9.89 -27.31
CA GLY A 393 -0.59 10.50 -26.74
C GLY A 393 0.38 9.58 -25.99
N PHE A 394 0.06 8.30 -25.78
CA PHE A 394 1.01 7.28 -25.29
C PHE A 394 1.22 6.22 -26.39
N GLY A 395 2.22 6.44 -27.25
CA GLY A 395 2.50 5.58 -28.40
C GLY A 395 2.78 4.11 -28.04
N ASP A 396 2.43 3.21 -28.96
CA ASP A 396 2.68 1.77 -28.90
C ASP A 396 4.19 1.46 -28.83
N PRO A 397 4.72 0.77 -27.79
CA PRO A 397 6.16 0.54 -27.67
C PRO A 397 6.58 -0.71 -28.46
N GLY A 398 6.75 -0.56 -29.77
CA GLY A 398 7.50 -1.49 -30.60
C GLY A 398 9.00 -1.18 -30.58
N LYS A 399 9.73 -1.69 -29.58
CA LYS A 399 11.19 -2.05 -29.57
C LYS A 399 11.75 -2.12 -28.14
N GLY A 400 11.39 -3.19 -27.43
CA GLY A 400 11.93 -3.52 -26.10
C GLY A 400 11.70 -4.99 -25.74
N ASP A 401 11.81 -5.89 -26.72
CA ASP A 401 11.24 -7.25 -26.69
C ASP A 401 11.83 -8.19 -25.62
N LYS A 402 13.03 -7.90 -25.10
CA LYS A 402 13.66 -8.73 -24.05
C LYS A 402 13.24 -8.34 -22.64
N LEU A 403 13.16 -7.04 -22.33
CA LEU A 403 12.76 -6.56 -21.01
C LEU A 403 11.24 -6.66 -20.82
N LYS A 404 10.44 -6.35 -21.86
CA LYS A 404 8.98 -6.56 -21.85
C LYS A 404 8.59 -8.03 -21.59
N LYS A 405 9.37 -9.01 -22.05
CA LYS A 405 9.14 -10.44 -21.76
C LYS A 405 9.52 -10.84 -20.33
N LEU A 406 10.52 -10.19 -19.74
CA LEU A 406 10.96 -10.45 -18.35
C LEU A 406 10.05 -9.81 -17.29
N LEU A 407 9.30 -8.77 -17.67
CA LEU A 407 8.39 -8.00 -16.81
C LEU A 407 6.91 -8.40 -16.91
N GLN A 408 6.59 -9.38 -17.75
CA GLN A 408 5.23 -9.87 -17.89
C GLN A 408 4.81 -10.65 -16.64
N LEU A 409 3.67 -10.25 -16.05
CA LEU A 409 2.98 -11.05 -15.05
C LEU A 409 2.83 -12.49 -15.55
N PRO A 410 3.02 -13.51 -14.69
CA PRO A 410 2.68 -14.87 -15.05
C PRO A 410 1.26 -14.94 -15.63
N ASN A 411 1.06 -15.71 -16.70
CA ASN A 411 -0.25 -15.80 -17.40
C ASN A 411 -1.43 -16.06 -16.46
N ILE A 412 -1.21 -16.81 -15.37
CA ILE A 412 -2.21 -17.09 -14.35
C ILE A 412 -2.65 -15.82 -13.62
N ASP A 413 -1.69 -14.96 -13.25
CA ASP A 413 -1.95 -13.73 -12.52
C ASP A 413 -2.57 -12.66 -13.43
N ARG A 414 -2.11 -12.56 -14.69
CA ARG A 414 -2.78 -11.75 -15.72
C ARG A 414 -4.25 -12.14 -15.88
N LYS A 415 -4.56 -13.44 -15.93
CA LYS A 415 -5.94 -13.93 -16.03
C LYS A 415 -6.78 -13.56 -14.79
N LYS A 416 -6.22 -13.64 -13.58
CA LYS A 416 -6.90 -13.20 -12.35
C LYS A 416 -7.24 -11.71 -12.41
N ILE A 417 -6.27 -10.86 -12.77
CA ILE A 417 -6.48 -9.41 -12.88
C ILE A 417 -7.58 -9.10 -13.91
N LEU A 418 -7.57 -9.73 -15.08
CA LEU A 418 -8.62 -9.56 -16.09
C LEU A 418 -10.01 -9.98 -15.57
N GLN A 419 -10.11 -11.05 -14.78
CA GLN A 419 -11.38 -11.45 -14.15
C GLN A 419 -11.86 -10.40 -13.14
N ILE A 420 -10.94 -9.82 -12.35
CA ILE A 420 -11.25 -8.76 -11.39
C ILE A 420 -11.75 -7.51 -12.13
N ILE A 421 -11.07 -7.11 -13.19
CA ILE A 421 -11.47 -5.99 -14.07
C ILE A 421 -12.89 -6.20 -14.60
N GLN A 422 -13.18 -7.38 -15.17
CA GLN A 422 -14.51 -7.70 -15.69
C GLN A 422 -15.59 -7.64 -14.61
N ARG A 423 -15.26 -8.06 -13.38
CA ARG A 423 -16.17 -7.98 -12.23
C ARG A 423 -16.43 -6.52 -11.84
N ILE A 424 -15.39 -5.70 -11.75
CA ILE A 424 -15.50 -4.29 -11.33
C ILE A 424 -16.23 -3.46 -12.39
N ARG A 425 -15.98 -3.68 -13.69
CA ARG A 425 -16.70 -3.00 -14.79
C ARG A 425 -18.22 -3.21 -14.73
N LYS A 426 -18.68 -4.34 -14.17
CA LYS A 426 -20.11 -4.68 -14.03
C LYS A 426 -20.75 -4.10 -12.77
N TRP A 427 -20.00 -3.42 -11.91
CA TRP A 427 -20.59 -2.79 -10.73
C TRP A 427 -21.57 -1.69 -11.14
N GLN A 428 -22.72 -1.71 -10.49
CA GLN A 428 -23.64 -0.57 -10.46
C GLN A 428 -23.21 0.31 -9.27
N PRO A 429 -22.64 1.51 -9.49
CA PRO A 429 -22.00 2.30 -8.44
C PRO A 429 -22.86 2.44 -7.18
N ASP A 430 -24.12 2.85 -7.34
CA ASP A 430 -25.07 3.08 -6.25
C ASP A 430 -25.35 1.84 -5.39
N LYS A 431 -25.20 0.63 -5.95
CA LYS A 431 -25.47 -0.63 -5.24
C LYS A 431 -24.23 -1.23 -4.62
N TYR A 432 -23.09 -1.14 -5.30
CA TYR A 432 -21.87 -1.85 -4.90
C TYR A 432 -20.95 -0.99 -4.05
N LEU A 433 -20.75 0.28 -4.41
CA LEU A 433 -19.77 1.13 -3.74
C LEU A 433 -20.09 1.39 -2.26
N PRO A 434 -21.35 1.52 -1.82
CA PRO A 434 -21.67 1.55 -0.38
C PRO A 434 -21.22 0.31 0.39
N HIS A 435 -21.10 -0.84 -0.27
CA HIS A 435 -20.65 -2.11 0.31
C HIS A 435 -19.15 -2.36 0.13
N VAL A 436 -18.45 -1.48 -0.60
CA VAL A 436 -16.99 -1.51 -0.72
C VAL A 436 -16.36 -0.44 0.15
N ILE A 437 -16.78 0.82 0.01
CA ILE A 437 -16.11 1.98 0.59
C ILE A 437 -16.48 2.17 2.06
N GLU A 438 -17.77 2.22 2.41
CA GLU A 438 -18.18 2.50 3.79
C GLU A 438 -17.62 1.52 4.83
N PRO A 439 -17.58 0.19 4.59
CA PRO A 439 -16.92 -0.75 5.49
C PRO A 439 -15.45 -0.40 5.72
N ARG A 440 -14.71 -0.12 4.64
CA ARG A 440 -13.27 0.14 4.69
C ARG A 440 -12.94 1.49 5.34
N ILE A 441 -13.76 2.52 5.12
CA ILE A 441 -13.69 3.78 5.87
C ILE A 441 -13.82 3.51 7.37
N ASN A 442 -14.78 2.66 7.75
CA ASN A 442 -14.97 2.32 9.16
C ASN A 442 -13.82 1.45 9.72
N TRP A 443 -13.22 0.58 8.90
CA TRP A 443 -12.00 -0.15 9.30
C TRP A 443 -10.81 0.79 9.50
N LEU A 444 -10.64 1.78 8.62
CA LEU A 444 -9.60 2.80 8.77
C LEU A 444 -9.79 3.62 10.06
N LEU A 445 -11.03 3.93 10.44
CA LEU A 445 -11.35 4.57 11.74
C LEU A 445 -11.03 3.66 12.95
N ASP A 446 -11.34 2.37 12.85
CA ASP A 446 -11.04 1.39 13.90
C ASP A 446 -9.53 1.16 14.08
N LEU A 447 -8.76 1.30 12.98
CA LEU A 447 -7.30 1.20 12.95
C LEU A 447 -6.59 2.52 13.30
N ASP A 448 -7.31 3.60 13.61
CA ASP A 448 -6.77 4.95 13.81
C ASP A 448 -6.00 5.52 12.61
N LEU A 449 -6.33 5.10 11.39
CA LEU A 449 -5.72 5.57 10.14
C LEU A 449 -6.46 6.78 9.53
N LEU A 450 -7.66 7.09 10.03
CA LEU A 450 -8.40 8.30 9.71
C LEU A 450 -8.50 9.21 10.93
N ASP A 451 -8.49 10.52 10.67
CA ASP A 451 -8.78 11.54 11.65
C ASP A 451 -10.27 11.49 12.02
N SER A 452 -10.57 11.10 13.26
CA SER A 452 -11.95 11.00 13.73
C SER A 452 -12.64 12.35 13.87
N GLN A 453 -11.90 13.42 14.19
CA GLN A 453 -12.48 14.76 14.31
C GLN A 453 -12.88 15.31 12.94
N ALA A 454 -12.02 15.13 11.93
CA ALA A 454 -12.35 15.47 10.55
C ALA A 454 -13.56 14.65 10.06
N PHE A 455 -13.59 13.35 10.40
CA PHE A 455 -14.70 12.47 10.03
C PHE A 455 -16.05 12.95 10.60
N ASP A 456 -16.08 13.39 11.85
CA ASP A 456 -17.28 13.95 12.50
C ASP A 456 -17.76 15.23 11.78
N GLN A 457 -16.84 15.99 11.20
CA GLN A 457 -17.11 17.19 10.39
C GLN A 457 -17.45 16.88 8.92
N LYS A 458 -17.72 15.61 8.60
CA LYS A 458 -17.99 15.13 7.24
C LYS A 458 -16.84 15.35 6.26
N SER A 459 -15.61 15.19 6.74
CA SER A 459 -14.39 15.33 5.95
C SER A 459 -13.51 14.09 6.11
N LEU A 460 -13.00 13.56 5.00
CA LEU A 460 -12.04 12.46 5.03
C LEU A 460 -10.62 12.99 5.01
N LYS A 461 -9.89 12.67 6.06
CA LYS A 461 -8.47 13.01 6.22
C LYS A 461 -7.74 11.85 6.88
N LEU A 462 -6.57 11.51 6.34
CA LEU A 462 -5.68 10.56 7.00
C LEU A 462 -5.20 11.12 8.34
N SER A 463 -5.18 10.29 9.37
CA SER A 463 -4.49 10.63 10.62
C SER A 463 -2.96 10.65 10.38
N ASN A 464 -2.17 11.04 11.39
CA ASN A 464 -0.71 10.89 11.31
C ASN A 464 -0.30 9.45 11.02
N SER A 465 -0.92 8.47 11.70
CA SER A 465 -0.72 7.04 11.45
C SER A 465 -1.10 6.63 10.03
N GLY A 466 -2.22 7.15 9.51
CA GLY A 466 -2.64 6.95 8.13
C GLY A 466 -1.67 7.52 7.10
N GLN A 467 -1.18 8.74 7.34
CA GLN A 467 -0.20 9.39 6.49
C GLN A 467 1.15 8.64 6.50
N THR A 468 1.59 8.16 7.66
CA THR A 468 2.79 7.33 7.79
C THR A 468 2.64 6.02 7.03
N LEU A 469 1.50 5.32 7.15
CA LEU A 469 1.24 4.10 6.37
C LEU A 469 1.25 4.39 4.87
N PHE A 470 0.56 5.43 4.41
CA PHE A 470 0.53 5.85 3.01
C PHE A 470 1.94 6.13 2.47
N ASN A 471 2.72 6.95 3.18
CA ASN A 471 4.08 7.30 2.78
C ASN A 471 4.94 6.05 2.64
N ILE A 472 4.85 5.12 3.60
CA ILE A 472 5.58 3.87 3.56
C ILE A 472 5.18 3.02 2.34
N LEU A 473 3.88 2.76 2.15
CA LEU A 473 3.39 1.91 1.05
C LEU A 473 3.83 2.47 -0.32
N ILE A 474 3.76 3.80 -0.47
CA ILE A 474 4.17 4.46 -1.71
C ILE A 474 5.68 4.41 -1.93
N SER A 475 6.49 4.55 -0.88
CA SER A 475 7.94 4.35 -1.02
C SER A 475 8.27 2.94 -1.53
N PHE A 476 7.51 1.93 -1.13
CA PHE A 476 7.70 0.59 -1.67
C PHE A 476 7.33 0.51 -3.16
N TYR A 477 6.42 1.33 -3.68
CA TYR A 477 6.16 1.33 -5.13
C TYR A 477 7.42 1.66 -5.94
N ASP A 478 8.33 2.49 -5.45
CA ASP A 478 9.61 2.76 -6.12
C ASP A 478 10.51 1.53 -6.24
N MET A 479 10.33 0.54 -5.38
CA MET A 479 11.09 -0.72 -5.41
C MET A 479 10.37 -1.82 -6.20
N PHE A 480 9.07 -1.71 -6.38
CA PHE A 480 8.22 -2.72 -7.00
C PHE A 480 7.57 -2.18 -8.27
N LEU A 481 7.81 -2.86 -9.39
CA LEU A 481 7.17 -2.52 -10.67
C LEU A 481 5.63 -2.67 -10.60
N GLN A 482 5.12 -3.55 -9.74
CA GLN A 482 3.68 -3.83 -9.61
C GLN A 482 3.23 -3.85 -8.14
N LYS A 483 2.23 -3.03 -7.80
CA LYS A 483 1.66 -2.90 -6.44
C LYS A 483 1.20 -4.23 -5.85
N SER A 484 0.53 -5.07 -6.65
CA SER A 484 -0.05 -6.35 -6.21
C SER A 484 0.96 -7.36 -5.68
N THR A 485 2.26 -7.11 -5.90
CA THR A 485 3.35 -8.04 -5.64
C THR A 485 4.20 -7.65 -4.44
N MET A 486 4.02 -6.41 -3.99
CA MET A 486 4.75 -5.78 -2.90
C MET A 486 4.28 -6.29 -1.53
N ILE A 487 3.00 -6.63 -1.40
CA ILE A 487 2.38 -6.85 -0.08
C ILE A 487 2.94 -8.09 0.62
N ASP A 488 3.06 -9.22 -0.06
CA ASP A 488 3.65 -10.42 0.54
C ASP A 488 5.08 -10.15 1.02
N PHE A 489 5.84 -9.37 0.24
CA PHE A 489 7.20 -8.97 0.60
C PHE A 489 7.21 -8.08 1.84
N ILE A 490 6.39 -7.02 1.87
CA ILE A 490 6.26 -6.11 3.02
C ILE A 490 5.89 -6.90 4.27
N ILE A 491 4.88 -7.77 4.17
CA ILE A 491 4.37 -8.55 5.30
C ILE A 491 5.48 -9.43 5.92
N GLN A 492 6.33 -10.03 5.09
CA GLN A 492 7.38 -10.92 5.58
C GLN A 492 8.63 -10.19 6.11
N ASN A 493 8.93 -9.00 5.60
CA ASN A 493 10.23 -8.36 5.82
C ASN A 493 10.18 -7.04 6.60
N HIS A 494 9.02 -6.38 6.69
CA HIS A 494 8.93 -5.02 7.23
C HIS A 494 7.68 -4.78 8.06
N TYR A 495 6.85 -5.79 8.28
CA TYR A 495 5.53 -5.59 8.85
C TYR A 495 5.58 -5.01 10.26
N PHE A 496 6.45 -5.57 11.11
CA PHE A 496 6.53 -5.14 12.50
C PHE A 496 7.20 -3.77 12.61
N GLN A 497 8.17 -3.46 11.75
CA GLN A 497 8.74 -2.12 11.64
C GLN A 497 7.69 -1.10 11.17
N ILE A 498 6.82 -1.48 10.25
CA ILE A 498 5.71 -0.62 9.81
C ILE A 498 4.77 -0.32 10.97
N ILE A 499 4.41 -1.33 11.77
CA ILE A 499 3.59 -1.15 12.97
C ILE A 499 4.28 -0.23 13.99
N ASN A 500 5.59 -0.41 14.20
CA ASN A 500 6.41 0.45 15.05
C ASN A 500 6.30 1.93 14.64
N ASN A 501 6.39 2.19 13.33
CA ASN A 501 6.35 3.55 12.78
C ASN A 501 4.94 4.15 12.78
N ILE A 502 3.92 3.41 12.35
CA ILE A 502 2.53 3.88 12.25
C ILE A 502 2.00 4.31 13.61
N TYR A 503 2.30 3.55 14.67
CA TYR A 503 1.82 3.84 16.02
C TYR A 503 2.89 4.51 16.90
N ASN A 504 4.01 4.95 16.31
CA ASN A 504 5.11 5.64 16.99
C ASN A 504 5.55 4.94 18.29
N LEU A 505 5.76 3.63 18.22
CA LEU A 505 6.05 2.81 19.39
C LEU A 505 7.50 2.96 19.86
N ASN A 506 8.40 3.44 18.98
CA ASN A 506 9.82 3.70 19.25
C ASN A 506 10.60 2.47 19.75
N PHE A 507 10.24 1.28 19.29
CA PHE A 507 10.95 0.06 19.62
C PHE A 507 12.26 -0.05 18.86
N ARG A 508 13.22 -0.69 19.50
CA ARG A 508 14.50 -1.03 18.88
C ARG A 508 14.34 -2.19 17.89
N SER A 509 15.16 -2.20 16.85
CA SER A 509 15.30 -3.36 15.97
C SER A 509 16.04 -4.51 16.67
N TYR A 510 15.76 -5.74 16.24
CA TYR A 510 16.43 -6.94 16.69
C TYR A 510 17.95 -6.89 16.43
N THR A 511 18.71 -7.46 17.36
CA THR A 511 20.16 -7.68 17.23
C THR A 511 20.48 -9.15 17.50
N GLN A 512 21.59 -9.65 16.93
CA GLN A 512 21.98 -11.06 17.08
C GLN A 512 22.16 -11.52 18.54
N GLU A 513 22.46 -10.60 19.46
CA GLU A 513 22.56 -10.86 20.90
C GLU A 513 21.25 -11.40 21.50
N LEU A 514 20.11 -11.04 20.92
CA LEU A 514 18.78 -11.50 21.35
C LEU A 514 18.38 -12.86 20.74
N SER A 515 19.28 -13.51 19.98
CA SER A 515 19.02 -14.81 19.35
C SER A 515 18.62 -15.92 20.35
N GLY A 516 19.16 -15.88 21.57
CA GLY A 516 18.74 -16.79 22.65
C GLY A 516 17.25 -16.68 22.99
N GLN A 517 16.70 -15.47 22.90
CA GLN A 517 15.29 -15.19 23.21
C GLN A 517 14.35 -15.78 22.14
N ILE A 518 14.79 -15.82 20.87
CA ILE A 518 14.06 -16.55 19.80
C ILE A 518 13.88 -18.01 20.21
N GLY A 519 14.95 -18.67 20.69
CA GLY A 519 14.89 -20.06 21.13
C GLY A 519 13.91 -20.32 22.28
N ILE A 520 13.79 -19.37 23.23
CA ILE A 520 12.85 -19.44 24.35
C ILE A 520 11.40 -19.37 23.85
N TYR A 521 11.09 -18.39 23.00
CA TYR A 521 9.74 -18.24 22.47
C TYR A 521 9.34 -19.35 21.50
N LEU A 522 10.29 -19.88 20.72
CA LEU A 522 10.06 -21.09 19.94
C LEU A 522 9.69 -22.27 20.85
N ASP A 523 10.42 -22.48 21.95
CA ASP A 523 10.08 -23.54 22.91
C ASP A 523 8.69 -23.38 23.53
N GLU A 524 8.31 -22.14 23.87
CA GLU A 524 6.96 -21.82 24.35
C GLU A 524 5.90 -22.14 23.30
N SER A 525 6.16 -21.85 22.02
CA SER A 525 5.20 -22.08 20.93
C SER A 525 4.80 -23.56 20.82
N PHE A 526 5.71 -24.50 21.11
CA PHE A 526 5.40 -25.93 21.18
C PHE A 526 4.44 -26.30 22.32
N LYS A 527 4.30 -25.47 23.35
CA LYS A 527 3.29 -25.69 24.41
C LYS A 527 1.89 -25.32 23.92
N TYR A 528 1.79 -24.28 23.10
CA TYR A 528 0.52 -23.67 22.68
C TYR A 528 -0.03 -24.22 21.36
N PHE A 529 0.83 -24.62 20.43
CA PHE A 529 0.41 -25.03 19.08
C PHE A 529 0.60 -26.52 18.81
N LYS A 530 0.56 -27.35 19.86
CA LYS A 530 0.74 -28.81 19.77
C LYS A 530 -0.14 -29.41 18.67
N THR A 531 0.46 -30.25 17.85
CA THR A 531 -0.26 -31.08 16.88
C THR A 531 -0.39 -32.52 17.39
N ILE A 532 -1.05 -33.37 16.62
CA ILE A 532 -1.13 -34.82 16.90
C ILE A 532 0.27 -35.45 16.81
N ALA A 533 1.15 -34.92 15.96
CA ALA A 533 2.54 -35.37 15.86
C ALA A 533 3.35 -34.83 17.06
N PRO A 534 3.98 -35.71 17.86
CA PRO A 534 4.76 -35.29 19.01
C PRO A 534 5.94 -34.41 18.55
N ASN A 535 6.19 -33.32 19.28
CA ASN A 535 7.29 -32.38 19.02
C ASN A 535 7.26 -31.72 17.63
N SER A 536 6.10 -31.60 16.99
CA SER A 536 5.95 -30.88 15.71
C SER A 536 4.82 -29.85 15.77
N ILE A 537 5.06 -28.67 15.21
CA ILE A 537 4.10 -27.57 15.06
C ILE A 537 4.26 -26.89 13.68
N SER A 538 3.29 -26.06 13.29
CA SER A 538 3.44 -25.20 12.11
C SER A 538 4.55 -24.16 12.35
N ALA A 539 5.50 -24.09 11.43
CA ALA A 539 6.60 -23.12 11.46
C ALA A 539 6.05 -21.69 11.36
N PHE A 540 5.05 -21.46 10.51
CA PHE A 540 4.38 -20.17 10.40
C PHE A 540 3.79 -19.70 11.73
N GLN A 541 3.10 -20.58 12.46
CA GLN A 541 2.54 -20.23 13.76
C GLN A 541 3.62 -19.90 14.79
N ALA A 542 4.70 -20.70 14.81
CA ALA A 542 5.83 -20.47 15.71
C ALA A 542 6.53 -19.14 15.41
N ILE A 543 6.80 -18.83 14.15
CA ILE A 543 7.49 -17.61 13.74
C ILE A 543 6.67 -16.37 14.11
N TYR A 544 5.40 -16.29 13.71
CA TYR A 544 4.58 -15.12 14.05
C TYR A 544 4.35 -14.99 15.56
N TYR A 545 4.24 -16.11 16.30
CA TYR A 545 4.22 -16.05 17.76
C TYR A 545 5.48 -15.39 18.31
N VAL A 546 6.67 -15.77 17.83
CA VAL A 546 7.94 -15.12 18.22
C VAL A 546 7.90 -13.62 17.91
N CYS A 547 7.52 -13.22 16.69
CA CYS A 547 7.47 -11.80 16.32
C CYS A 547 6.54 -10.98 17.23
N TYR A 548 5.33 -11.49 17.53
CA TYR A 548 4.43 -10.82 18.47
C TYR A 548 4.96 -10.80 19.90
N LYS A 549 5.70 -11.83 20.35
CA LYS A 549 6.33 -11.82 21.68
C LYS A 549 7.42 -10.76 21.78
N PHE A 550 8.29 -10.64 20.78
CA PHE A 550 9.29 -9.58 20.73
C PHE A 550 8.64 -8.18 20.71
N LEU A 551 7.59 -8.00 19.89
CA LEU A 551 6.86 -6.74 19.80
C LEU A 551 6.23 -6.34 21.14
N LEU A 552 5.51 -7.27 21.79
CA LEU A 552 4.65 -6.96 22.93
C LEU A 552 5.34 -7.09 24.28
N LYS A 553 6.33 -7.98 24.41
CA LYS A 553 7.02 -8.26 25.68
C LYS A 553 8.39 -7.59 25.76
N ASP A 554 9.14 -7.56 24.66
CA ASP A 554 10.53 -7.11 24.66
C ASP A 554 10.72 -5.71 24.05
N SER A 555 9.63 -5.05 23.62
CA SER A 555 9.64 -3.75 22.94
C SER A 555 10.67 -3.74 21.80
N CYS A 556 10.66 -4.81 21.00
CA CYS A 556 11.68 -5.08 19.99
C CYS A 556 11.04 -5.53 18.68
N ILE A 557 11.55 -5.04 17.56
CA ILE A 557 11.08 -5.39 16.23
C ILE A 557 11.92 -6.54 15.69
N ILE A 558 11.25 -7.65 15.38
CA ILE A 558 11.83 -8.77 14.64
C ILE A 558 10.85 -9.20 13.55
N GLU A 559 11.36 -9.37 12.35
CA GLU A 559 10.58 -9.66 11.15
C GLU A 559 10.48 -11.16 10.89
N PHE A 560 9.46 -11.56 10.13
CA PHE A 560 9.19 -12.97 9.86
C PHE A 560 10.41 -13.66 9.21
N THR A 561 11.05 -13.00 8.24
CA THR A 561 12.23 -13.55 7.56
C THR A 561 13.44 -13.66 8.46
N GLU A 562 13.58 -12.84 9.50
CA GLU A 562 14.71 -12.92 10.44
C GLU A 562 14.60 -14.17 11.31
N VAL A 563 13.42 -14.45 11.88
CA VAL A 563 13.17 -15.68 12.64
C VAL A 563 13.29 -16.90 11.74
N LYS A 564 12.80 -16.82 10.49
CA LYS A 564 12.96 -17.90 9.52
C LYS A 564 14.44 -18.18 9.22
N LYS A 565 15.26 -17.16 8.97
CA LYS A 565 16.72 -17.31 8.78
C LYS A 565 17.40 -17.93 10.00
N PHE A 566 16.98 -17.57 11.20
CA PHE A 566 17.46 -18.21 12.44
C PHE A 566 17.15 -19.73 12.47
N LEU A 567 15.96 -20.12 12.01
CA LEU A 567 15.56 -21.53 11.93
C LEU A 567 16.27 -22.30 10.80
N GLU A 568 16.59 -21.64 9.69
CA GLU A 568 17.33 -22.21 8.55
C GLU A 568 18.84 -22.32 8.79
N ASN A 569 19.37 -21.66 9.83
CA ASN A 569 20.79 -21.72 10.17
C ASN A 569 21.21 -23.15 10.51
N ARG A 570 22.22 -23.67 9.80
CA ARG A 570 22.76 -25.04 9.98
C ARG A 570 23.33 -25.29 11.38
N GLN A 571 23.70 -24.23 12.11
CA GLN A 571 24.17 -24.32 13.50
C GLN A 571 23.03 -24.47 14.52
N ASN A 572 21.77 -24.36 14.10
CA ASN A 572 20.63 -24.60 14.97
C ASN A 572 20.49 -26.11 15.25
N LEU A 573 21.04 -26.53 16.39
CA LEU A 573 21.01 -27.93 16.82
C LEU A 573 19.71 -28.31 17.54
N LYS A 574 18.86 -27.34 17.87
CA LYS A 574 17.66 -27.56 18.70
C LYS A 574 16.40 -27.79 17.88
N PHE A 575 16.29 -27.13 16.74
CA PHE A 575 15.10 -27.20 15.90
C PHE A 575 15.44 -27.69 14.49
N SER A 576 14.48 -28.32 13.82
CA SER A 576 14.53 -28.62 12.39
C SER A 576 13.32 -28.01 11.69
N LEU A 577 13.57 -27.35 10.55
CA LEU A 577 12.56 -26.68 9.74
C LEU A 577 12.48 -27.33 8.36
N ASP A 578 11.29 -27.83 8.03
CA ASP A 578 10.94 -28.26 6.68
C ASP A 578 9.97 -27.24 6.07
N TRP A 579 10.47 -26.36 5.18
CA TRP A 579 9.67 -25.26 4.60
C TRP A 579 9.06 -25.62 3.25
N TYR A 580 7.75 -25.40 3.10
CA TYR A 580 6.99 -25.63 1.87
C TYR A 580 6.63 -24.29 1.21
N ALA A 581 7.46 -23.85 0.27
CA ALA A 581 7.33 -22.53 -0.36
C ALA A 581 5.95 -22.24 -0.99
N LYS A 582 5.28 -23.26 -1.55
CA LYS A 582 3.94 -23.10 -2.16
C LYS A 582 2.85 -22.76 -1.15
N GLU A 583 2.99 -23.25 0.08
CA GLU A 583 2.02 -23.06 1.16
C GLU A 583 2.37 -21.85 2.05
N GLN A 584 3.57 -21.28 1.87
CA GLN A 584 4.14 -20.25 2.75
C GLN A 584 4.08 -20.66 4.22
N ASP A 585 4.33 -21.95 4.47
CA ASP A 585 4.38 -22.56 5.80
C ASP A 585 5.40 -23.71 5.79
N GLY A 586 5.66 -24.30 6.95
CA GLY A 586 6.53 -25.44 7.13
C GLY A 586 6.19 -26.24 8.38
N SER A 587 6.86 -27.38 8.54
CA SER A 587 6.88 -28.11 9.79
C SER A 587 8.09 -27.70 10.61
N LEU A 588 7.87 -27.28 11.85
CA LEU A 588 8.94 -27.06 12.83
C LEU A 588 8.93 -28.22 13.84
N GLN A 589 10.08 -28.85 14.02
CA GLN A 589 10.23 -29.96 14.96
C GLN A 589 11.34 -29.69 15.98
N LYS A 590 11.18 -30.19 17.22
CA LYS A 590 12.29 -30.21 18.18
C LYS A 590 13.18 -31.42 17.90
N ARG A 591 14.47 -31.18 17.73
CA ARG A 591 15.47 -32.27 17.67
C ARG A 591 15.56 -32.91 19.04
N ARG A 592 15.62 -34.24 19.06
CA ARG A 592 15.71 -35.03 20.29
C ARG A 592 17.08 -34.91 20.92
#